data_AF-A0A0J6VLY2-F1
#
_entry.id   AF-A0A0J6VLY2-F1
#
_cell.length_a   1.000
_cell.length_b   1.000
_cell.length_c   1.000
_cell.angle_alpha   90.00
_cell.angle_beta   90.00
_cell.angle_gamma   90.00
#
_symmetry.space_group_name_H-M   'P 1'
#
loop_
_entity.id
_entity.type
_entity.pdbx_description
1 polymer ?
#
loop_
_entity_poly.entity_id
_entity_poly.type
_entity_poly.pdbx_seq_one_letter_code
_entity_poly.pdbx_strand_id
1 'polypeptide(L)' 'TPLAFIIERRMQRVHADLASPDNADRSVADVARRWGFVHMGDFAQRYRRRFGCTPTETRRQAG' A
#
# COMPACT_ATOMS: atom_id res chain seq x y z
N THR A 1 -10.89 11.08 12.77
CA THR A 1 -12.21 11.15 12.10
C THR A 1 -12.53 9.80 11.46
N PRO A 2 -13.80 9.46 11.19
CA PRO A 2 -14.19 8.20 10.57
C PRO A 2 -13.46 7.90 9.24
N LEU A 3 -13.21 8.94 8.43
CA LEU A 3 -12.47 8.82 7.18
C LEU A 3 -11.01 8.39 7.39
N ALA A 4 -10.34 8.92 8.41
CA ALA A 4 -8.96 8.55 8.73
C ALA A 4 -8.85 7.06 9.10
N PHE A 5 -9.82 6.53 9.83
CA PHE A 5 -9.89 5.11 10.19
C PHE A 5 -10.04 4.21 8.95
N ILE A 6 -10.92 4.60 8.00
CA ILE A 6 -11.09 3.86 6.74
C ILE A 6 -9.80 3.89 5.91
N ILE A 7 -9.16 5.06 5.81
CA ILE A 7 -7.88 5.20 5.10
C ILE A 7 -6.79 4.34 5.73
N GLU A 8 -6.72 4.30 7.06
CA GLU A 8 -5.74 3.46 7.77
C GLU A 8 -5.99 1.97 7.54
N ARG A 9 -7.24 1.52 7.61
CA ARG A 9 -7.61 0.14 7.26
C ARG A 9 -7.22 -0.22 5.83
N ARG A 10 -7.46 0.68 4.87
CA ARG A 10 -7.05 0.49 3.46
C ARG A 10 -5.53 0.43 3.33
N MET A 11 -4.79 1.29 4.03
CA MET A 11 -3.32 1.25 4.06
C MET A 11 -2.78 -0.08 4.59
N GLN A 12 -3.36 -0.59 5.68
CA GLN A 12 -2.98 -1.90 6.24
C GLN A 12 -3.21 -3.03 5.24
N ARG A 13 -4.32 -3.00 4.50
CA ARG A 13 -4.62 -3.99 3.46
C ARG A 13 -3.68 -3.91 2.27
N VAL A 14 -3.31 -2.71 1.83
CA VAL A 14 -2.28 -2.53 0.80
C VAL A 14 -0.95 -3.14 1.26
N HIS A 15 -0.52 -2.86 2.49
CA HIS A 15 0.73 -3.43 3.02
C HIS A 15 0.71 -4.96 3.01
N ALA A 16 -0.38 -5.57 3.47
CA ALA A 16 -0.55 -7.02 3.46
C ALA A 16 -0.51 -7.61 2.03
N ASP A 17 -1.22 -7.00 1.08
CA ASP A 17 -1.23 -7.44 -0.32
C ASP A 17 0.17 -7.31 -0.97
N LEU A 18 0.92 -6.24 -0.63
CA LEU A 18 2.28 -6.02 -1.11
C LEU A 18 3.29 -7.01 -0.50
N ALA A 19 3.07 -7.42 0.74
CA ALA A 19 3.90 -8.38 1.46
C ALA A 19 3.59 -9.86 1.10
N SER A 20 2.51 -10.11 0.35
CA SER A 20 2.07 -11.46 -0.01
C SER A 20 2.68 -11.91 -1.34
N PRO A 21 3.35 -13.08 -1.40
CA PRO A 21 3.83 -13.69 -2.65
C PRO A 21 2.71 -13.94 -3.67
N ASP A 22 1.48 -14.21 -3.21
CA ASP A 22 0.31 -14.42 -4.06
C ASP A 22 -0.05 -13.23 -4.96
N ASN A 23 0.49 -12.03 -4.67
CA ASN A 23 0.29 -10.84 -5.49
C ASN A 23 1.59 -10.38 -6.15
N ALA A 24 2.63 -11.22 -6.24
CA ALA A 24 3.93 -10.84 -6.79
C ALA A 24 3.85 -10.37 -8.26
N ASP A 25 2.89 -10.88 -9.01
CA ASP A 25 2.56 -10.49 -10.40
C ASP A 25 1.92 -9.10 -10.51
N ARG A 26 1.37 -8.56 -9.40
CA ARG A 26 0.67 -7.28 -9.39
C ARG A 26 1.59 -6.11 -9.09
N SER A 27 1.47 -5.08 -9.92
CA SER A 27 2.18 -3.82 -9.69
C SER A 27 1.72 -3.15 -8.39
N VAL A 28 2.63 -2.40 -7.76
CA VAL A 28 2.31 -1.59 -6.58
C VAL A 28 1.11 -0.67 -6.82
N ALA A 29 1.04 -0.08 -8.03
CA ALA A 29 -0.02 0.84 -8.40
C ALA A 29 -1.39 0.15 -8.49
N ASP A 30 -1.44 -1.09 -8.98
CA ASP A 30 -2.70 -1.84 -9.10
C ASP A 30 -3.21 -2.27 -7.72
N VAL A 31 -2.31 -2.68 -6.83
CA VAL A 31 -2.66 -2.96 -5.43
C VAL A 31 -3.21 -1.70 -4.75
N ALA A 32 -2.54 -0.55 -4.90
CA ALA A 32 -2.99 0.71 -4.33
C ALA A 32 -4.37 1.14 -4.87
N ARG A 33 -4.58 1.05 -6.19
CA ARG A 33 -5.86 1.38 -6.84
C ARG A 33 -7.00 0.48 -6.38
N ARG A 34 -6.77 -0.81 -6.20
CA ARG A 34 -7.77 -1.77 -5.67
C ARG A 34 -8.33 -1.34 -4.33
N TRP A 35 -7.50 -0.72 -3.49
CA TRP A 35 -7.90 -0.20 -2.17
C TRP A 35 -8.36 1.26 -2.19
N GLY A 36 -8.50 1.87 -3.37
CA GLY A 36 -9.05 3.21 -3.56
C GLY A 36 -8.03 4.34 -3.49
N PHE A 37 -6.73 4.06 -3.59
CA PHE A 37 -5.70 5.10 -3.73
C PHE A 37 -5.43 5.37 -5.21
N VAL A 38 -5.83 6.55 -5.70
CA VAL A 38 -5.70 6.93 -7.11
C VAL A 38 -4.49 7.84 -7.36
N HIS A 39 -4.09 8.65 -6.39
CA HIS A 39 -2.95 9.56 -6.50
C HIS A 39 -1.68 8.92 -5.91
N MET A 40 -0.82 8.40 -6.78
CA MET A 40 0.35 7.60 -6.37
C MET A 40 1.37 8.37 -5.53
N GLY A 41 1.57 9.67 -5.79
CA GLY A 41 2.48 10.50 -5.00
C GLY A 41 2.03 10.68 -3.54
N ASP A 42 0.75 11.02 -3.33
CA ASP A 42 0.15 11.12 -1.99
C ASP A 42 0.12 9.76 -1.28
N PHE A 43 -0.25 8.70 -2.01
CA PHE A 43 -0.21 7.32 -1.52
C PHE A 43 1.18 6.95 -1.01
N ALA A 44 2.23 7.12 -1.83
CA ALA A 44 3.59 6.76 -1.46
C ALA A 44 4.09 7.56 -0.24
N GLN A 45 3.75 8.85 -0.16
CA GLN A 45 4.10 9.68 0.99
C GLN A 45 3.40 9.20 2.27
N ARG A 46 2.09 8.93 2.21
CA ARG A 46 1.32 8.39 3.35
C ARG A 46 1.81 7.02 3.79
N TYR A 47 2.10 6.15 2.82
CA TYR A 47 2.63 4.82 3.08
C TYR A 47 3.96 4.90 3.82
N ARG A 48 4.92 5.72 3.32
CA ARG A 48 6.21 5.91 3.98
C ARG A 48 6.08 6.50 5.38
N ARG A 49 5.20 7.48 5.57
CA ARG A 49 4.92 8.04 6.90
C ARG A 49 4.37 6.98 7.87
N ARG A 50 3.63 5.99 7.38
CA ARG A 50 2.97 4.97 8.21
C ARG A 50 3.83 3.74 8.50
N PHE A 51 4.63 3.30 7.53
CA PHE A 51 5.38 2.04 7.57
C PHE A 51 6.91 2.22 7.59
N GLY A 52 7.41 3.45 7.44
CA GLY A 52 8.84 3.74 7.45
C GLY A 52 9.58 3.42 6.15
N CYS A 53 8.99 2.60 5.27
CA CYS A 53 9.50 2.24 3.95
C CYS A 53 8.53 2.62 2.83
N THR A 54 8.98 2.55 1.59
CA THR A 54 8.17 2.72 0.40
C THR A 54 7.40 1.44 0.06
N PRO A 55 6.28 1.55 -0.67
CA PRO A 55 5.53 0.38 -1.14
C PRO A 55 6.38 -0.60 -1.97
N THR A 56 7.30 -0.07 -2.78
CA THR A 56 8.23 -0.86 -3.60
C THR A 56 9.23 -1.63 -2.73
N GLU A 57 9.72 -1.04 -1.65
CA GLU A 57 10.60 -1.75 -0.69
C GLU A 57 9.85 -2.89 0.00
N THR A 58 8.60 -2.67 0.45
CA THR A 58 7.78 -3.76 0.98
C THR A 58 7.62 -4.89 -0.02
N ARG A 59 7.35 -4.58 -1.30
CA ARG A 59 7.24 -5.60 -2.35
C ARG A 59 8.55 -6.36 -2.55
N ARG A 60 9.68 -5.66 -2.57
CA ARG A 60 11.01 -6.27 -2.74
C ARG A 60 11.41 -7.18 -1.58
N GLN A 61 10.85 -6.98 -0.39
CA GLN A 61 11.12 -7.83 0.78
C GLN A 61 10.27 -9.11 0.80
N ALA A 62 9.20 -9.17 0.00
CA ALA A 62 8.26 -10.29 -0.05
C ALA A 62 8.59 -11.34 -1.11
N GLY A 63 9.51 -11.03 -2.03
CA GLY A 63 10.09 -11.96 -3.00
C GLY A 63 11.56 -12.17 -2.72
#